data_AF-A0AAD6UJI1-F1
#
_entry.id   AF-A0AAD6UJI1-F1
#
_cell.length_a   1.000
_cell.length_b   1.000
_cell.length_c   1.000
_cell.angle_alpha   90.00
_cell.angle_beta   90.00
_cell.angle_gamma   90.00
#
_symmetry.space_group_name_H-M   'P 1'
#
loop_
_entity.id
_entity.type
_entity.pdbx_description
1 polymer ?
#
loop_
_entity_poly.entity_id
_entity_poly.type
_entity_poly.pdbx_seq_one_letter_code
_entity_poly.pdbx_strand_id
1 'polypeptide(L)'
;LAYVEWYKPLTQLDKSLGMYKITPAMNLQNRRASIIPITLISRSCHFIPQFGPTADRSMRSEDVLDVHKDFYLNCHLRLVASPKGAPAFKPATKGW
;
A
#
# COMPACT_ATOMS: atom_id res chain seq x y z
N LEU A 1 -0.43 0.83 -20.03
CA LEU A 1 -0.16 -0.16 -18.97
C LEU A 1 0.71 0.51 -17.91
N ALA A 2 0.68 0.04 -16.67
CA ALA A 2 1.49 0.55 -15.57
C ALA A 2 2.14 -0.61 -14.81
N TYR A 3 3.41 -0.47 -14.47
CA TYR A 3 4.10 -1.36 -13.54
C TYR A 3 3.76 -0.93 -12.12
N VAL A 4 3.32 -1.86 -11.29
CA VAL A 4 2.99 -1.60 -9.89
C VAL A 4 3.63 -2.63 -8.97
N GLU A 5 4.12 -2.16 -7.83
CA GLU A 5 4.51 -3.01 -6.71
C GLU A 5 3.36 -3.07 -5.70
N TRP A 6 3.01 -4.28 -5.28
CA TRP A 6 1.87 -4.51 -4.40
C TRP A 6 2.27 -4.38 -2.93
N TYR A 7 1.33 -3.85 -2.17
CA TYR A 7 1.34 -3.92 -0.72
C TYR A 7 0.32 -4.95 -0.23
N LYS A 8 0.46 -5.40 1.02
CA LYS A 8 -0.50 -6.33 1.63
C LYS A 8 -1.89 -5.68 1.74
N PRO A 9 -2.98 -6.48 1.66
CA PRO A 9 -4.34 -5.97 1.85
C PRO A 9 -4.52 -5.22 3.18
N LEU A 10 -5.43 -4.24 3.19
CA LEU A 10 -5.72 -3.37 4.34
C LEU A 10 -6.49 -4.11 5.45
N THR A 11 -5.80 -4.97 6.21
CA THR A 11 -6.42 -5.78 7.26
C THR A 11 -6.05 -5.33 8.67
N GLN A 12 -4.88 -4.70 8.85
CA GLN A 12 -4.37 -4.32 10.16
C GLN A 12 -4.66 -2.85 10.46
N LEU A 13 -5.72 -2.57 11.21
CA LEU A 13 -6.04 -1.22 11.68
C LEU A 13 -5.32 -0.95 13.01
N ASP A 14 -4.51 0.11 13.05
CA ASP A 14 -4.00 0.65 14.30
C ASP A 14 -5.09 1.49 14.96
N LYS A 15 -5.64 1.01 16.08
CA LYS A 15 -6.74 1.67 16.79
C LYS A 15 -6.34 3.01 17.40
N SER A 16 -5.08 3.17 17.79
CA SER A 16 -4.60 4.40 18.41
C SER A 16 -4.49 5.54 17.38
N LEU A 17 -4.09 5.19 16.15
CA LEU A 17 -3.89 6.14 15.06
C LEU A 17 -5.11 6.26 14.13
N GLY A 18 -6.03 5.30 14.16
CA GLY A 18 -7.14 5.21 13.18
C GLY A 18 -6.68 4.89 11.75
N MET A 19 -5.43 4.47 11.57
CA MET A 19 -4.78 4.25 10.28
C MET A 19 -4.52 2.77 10.02
N TYR A 20 -4.56 2.36 8.76
CA TYR A 20 -4.17 0.98 8.41
C TYR A 20 -2.65 0.90 8.33
N LYS A 21 -2.08 -0.09 9.02
CA LYS A 21 -0.70 -0.51 8.80
C LYS A 21 -0.62 -1.27 7.49
N ILE A 22 0.36 -0.91 6.68
CA ILE A 22 0.62 -1.44 5.35
C ILE A 22 2.09 -1.83 5.26
N THR A 23 2.35 -2.99 4.67
CA THR A 23 3.70 -3.49 4.40
C THR A 23 3.79 -3.97 2.97
N PRO A 24 4.93 -3.85 2.27
CA PRO A 24 5.11 -4.42 0.94
C PRO A 24 4.73 -5.90 0.90
N ALA A 25 4.08 -6.32 -0.19
CA ALA A 25 3.85 -7.74 -0.43
C ALA A 25 5.14 -8.33 -1.00
N MET A 26 5.75 -9.25 -0.26
CA MET A 26 6.98 -9.92 -0.68
C MET A 26 6.64 -11.29 -1.29
N ASN A 27 7.34 -11.65 -2.36
CA ASN A 27 7.36 -13.00 -2.92
C ASN A 27 8.80 -13.51 -2.78
N LEU A 28 9.01 -14.44 -1.85
CA LEU A 28 10.36 -14.80 -1.37
C LEU A 28 11.12 -13.55 -0.87
N GLN A 29 12.13 -13.10 -1.60
CA GLN A 29 12.97 -11.94 -1.25
C GLN A 29 12.68 -10.69 -2.08
N ASN A 30 11.78 -10.77 -3.08
CA ASN A 30 11.49 -9.66 -3.98
C ASN A 30 10.10 -9.06 -3.71
N ARG A 31 9.93 -7.79 -4.08
CA ARG A 31 8.61 -7.16 -4.08
C ARG A 31 7.71 -7.84 -5.11
N ARG A 32 6.48 -8.14 -4.71
CA ARG A 32 5.47 -8.66 -5.61
C ARG A 32 5.04 -7.52 -6.53
N ALA A 33 5.31 -7.66 -7.82
CA ALA A 33 4.93 -6.68 -8.82
C ALA A 33 4.02 -7.26 -9.90
N SER A 34 3.36 -6.40 -10.66
CA SER A 34 2.61 -6.78 -11.86
C SER A 34 2.47 -5.62 -12.84
N ILE A 35 2.13 -5.93 -14.09
CA ILE A 35 1.74 -4.94 -15.09
C ILE A 35 0.22 -4.91 -15.17
N ILE A 36 -0.39 -3.75 -14.92
CA ILE A 36 -1.85 -3.56 -14.94
C ILE A 36 -2.28 -2.53 -16.00
N PRO A 37 -3.52 -2.59 -16.51
CA PRO A 37 -4.12 -1.46 -17.22
C PRO A 37 -4.19 -0.22 -16.33
N ILE A 38 -3.88 0.96 -16.90
CA ILE A 38 -3.91 2.23 -16.16
C ILE A 38 -5.33 2.56 -15.67
N THR A 39 -6.35 2.02 -16.34
CA THR A 39 -7.76 2.13 -15.96
C THR A 39 -8.10 1.49 -14.61
N LEU A 40 -7.21 0.67 -14.04
CA LEU A 40 -7.36 0.11 -12.70
C LEU A 40 -6.79 1.00 -11.59
N ILE A 41 -6.11 2.10 -11.93
CA ILE A 41 -5.57 3.05 -10.95
C ILE A 41 -6.60 4.16 -10.73
N SER A 42 -7.15 4.22 -9.51
CA SER A 42 -8.17 5.22 -9.18
C SER A 42 -7.59 6.56 -8.76
N ARG A 43 -6.61 6.57 -7.83
CA ARG A 43 -6.08 7.79 -7.22
C ARG A 43 -4.79 7.52 -6.47
N SER A 44 -4.04 8.59 -6.21
CA SER A 44 -2.93 8.58 -5.26
C SER A 44 -3.42 8.41 -3.83
N CYS A 45 -2.56 7.82 -3.01
CA CYS A 45 -2.74 7.68 -1.57
C CYS A 45 -1.46 8.12 -0.85
N HIS A 46 -1.56 8.48 0.44
CA HIS A 46 -0.42 8.96 1.21
C HIS A 46 0.02 7.89 2.21
N PHE A 47 1.26 7.45 2.06
CA PHE A 47 1.93 6.56 2.99
C PHE A 47 2.77 7.38 3.96
N ILE A 48 2.57 7.14 5.24
CA ILE A 48 3.33 7.74 6.32
C ILE A 48 4.26 6.64 6.83
N PRO A 49 5.58 6.76 6.70
CA PRO A 49 6.50 5.76 7.21
C PRO A 49 6.30 5.55 8.70
N GLN A 50 6.33 4.30 9.16
CA GLN A 50 6.40 4.04 10.59
C GLN A 50 7.80 4.38 11.07
N PHE A 51 7.92 5.54 11.72
CA PHE A 51 9.16 5.95 12.35
C PHE A 51 9.37 5.18 13.66
N GLY A 52 10.63 4.84 13.94
CA GLY A 52 11.04 4.40 15.27
C GLY A 52 11.12 5.58 16.26
N PRO A 53 11.88 5.44 17.36
CA PRO A 53 12.07 6.52 18.33
C PRO A 53 12.63 7.82 17.71
N THR A 54 13.40 7.68 16.64
CA THR A 54 14.00 8.78 15.90
C THR A 54 13.75 8.59 14.41
N ALA A 55 13.24 9.62 13.73
CA ALA A 55 13.14 9.63 12.27
C ALA A 55 14.53 9.83 11.66
N ASP A 56 14.89 9.01 10.68
CA ASP A 56 16.14 9.15 9.95
C ASP A 56 16.07 10.39 9.04
N ARG A 57 16.96 11.35 9.30
CA ARG A 57 17.00 12.63 8.56
C ARG A 57 17.69 12.53 7.20
N SER A 58 18.40 11.44 6.94
CA SER A 58 19.04 11.20 5.65
C SER A 58 18.05 10.72 4.58
N MET A 59 16.83 10.36 4.98
CA MET A 59 15.78 9.89 4.09
C MET A 59 15.40 10.94 3.04
N ARG A 60 15.43 10.52 1.78
CA ARG A 60 14.93 11.30 0.66
C ARG A 60 13.56 10.80 0.24
N SER A 61 12.81 11.67 -0.43
CA SER A 61 11.49 11.31 -0.94
C SER A 61 11.55 10.22 -2.02
N GLU A 62 12.70 10.05 -2.68
CA GLU A 62 12.91 9.00 -3.68
C GLU A 62 13.06 7.62 -3.02
N ASP A 63 13.80 7.54 -1.91
CA ASP A 63 14.18 6.25 -1.31
C ASP A 63 13.25 5.82 -0.17
N VAL A 64 12.35 6.70 0.29
CA VAL A 64 11.50 6.45 1.47
C VAL A 64 10.70 5.16 1.35
N LEU A 65 10.21 4.86 0.14
CA LEU A 65 9.43 3.66 -0.14
C LEU A 65 10.29 2.39 -0.08
N ASP A 66 11.59 2.49 -0.37
CA ASP A 66 12.53 1.36 -0.43
C ASP A 66 13.19 1.06 0.91
N VAL A 67 13.47 2.11 1.69
CA VAL A 67 14.13 2.01 3.01
C VAL A 67 13.17 1.51 4.08
N HIS A 68 11.89 1.91 4.02
CA HIS A 68 10.92 1.59 5.07
C HIS A 68 10.13 0.32 4.75
N LYS A 69 9.95 -0.52 5.76
CA LYS A 69 9.19 -1.79 5.64
C LYS A 69 7.72 -1.62 5.99
N ASP A 70 7.43 -0.66 6.86
CA ASP A 70 6.12 -0.47 7.46
C ASP A 70 5.66 0.98 7.23
N PHE A 71 4.43 1.12 6.79
CA PHE A 71 3.79 2.39 6.54
C PHE A 71 2.39 2.42 7.15
N TYR A 72 1.88 3.62 7.37
CA TYR A 72 0.50 3.87 7.69
C TYR A 72 -0.19 4.57 6.51
N LEU A 73 -1.36 4.09 6.14
CA LEU A 73 -2.20 4.76 5.16
C LEU A 73 -3.04 5.83 5.82
N ASN A 74 -2.85 7.06 5.34
CA ASN A 74 -3.59 8.21 5.81
C ASN A 74 -5.11 8.01 5.65
N CYS A 75 -5.86 8.22 6.73
CA CYS A 75 -7.30 8.02 6.79
C CYS A 75 -8.09 9.03 5.94
N HIS A 76 -7.56 10.24 5.70
CA HIS A 76 -8.26 11.29 4.93
C HIS A 76 -8.36 10.97 3.43
N LEU A 77 -7.54 10.05 2.93
CA LEU A 77 -7.58 9.60 1.54
C LEU A 77 -8.22 8.23 1.38
N ARG A 78 -8.73 7.65 2.47
CA ARG A 78 -9.47 6.39 2.42
C ARG A 78 -10.76 6.66 1.65
N LEU A 79 -10.94 5.95 0.53
CA LEU A 79 -12.21 5.96 -0.20
C LEU A 79 -13.32 5.67 0.81
N VAL A 80 -14.23 6.64 0.99
CA VAL A 80 -15.57 6.31 1.51
C VAL A 80 -16.09 5.26 0.55
N ALA A 81 -16.46 4.09 1.09
CA ALA A 81 -16.91 2.97 0.26
C ALA A 81 -17.95 3.47 -0.75
N SER A 82 -17.69 3.21 -2.03
CA SER A 82 -18.68 3.37 -3.09
C SER A 82 -19.94 2.57 -2.72
N PRO A 83 -21.15 3.03 -3.09
CA PRO A 83 -22.41 2.43 -2.65
C PRO A 83 -22.42 0.92 -2.91
N LYS A 84 -23.04 0.16 -1.99
CA LYS A 84 -23.20 -1.31 -2.06
C LYS A 84 -23.60 -1.73 -3.50
N GLY A 85 -22.67 -2.34 -4.23
CA GLY A 85 -22.92 -2.80 -5.61
C GLY A 85 -21.68 -2.98 -6.50
N ALA A 86 -20.50 -2.45 -6.12
CA ALA A 86 -19.29 -2.67 -6.90
C ALA A 86 -18.81 -4.14 -6.81
N PRO A 87 -18.45 -4.79 -7.93
CA PRO A 87 -17.99 -6.18 -7.91
C PRO A 87 -16.71 -6.31 -7.08
N ALA A 88 -16.71 -7.24 -6.13
CA ALA A 88 -15.55 -7.54 -5.30
C ALA A 88 -14.38 -8.01 -6.18
N PHE A 89 -13.24 -7.33 -6.06
CA PHE A 89 -12.00 -7.75 -6.71
C PHE A 89 -11.58 -9.11 -6.15
N LYS A 90 -11.66 -10.16 -6.97
CA LYS A 90 -11.06 -11.47 -6.66
C LYS A 90 -9.63 -11.46 -7.21
N PRO A 91 -8.58 -11.51 -6.36
CA PRO A 91 -7.22 -11.62 -6.86
C PRO A 91 -7.10 -12.92 -7.66
N ALA A 92 -6.56 -12.84 -8.87
CA ALA A 92 -6.34 -13.99 -9.72
C ALA A 92 -5.34 -14.94 -9.04
N THR A 93 -5.84 -16.01 -8.44
CA THR A 93 -5.06 -17.21 -8.12
C THR A 93 -4.84 -17.97 -9.40
N LYS A 94 -3.88 -17.54 -10.21
CA LYS A 94 -3.25 -18.43 -11.19
C LYS A 94 -1.76 -18.43 -10.92
N GLY A 95 -1.28 -19.62 -10.56
CA GLY A 95 0.13 -19.92 -10.44
C GLY A 95 0.83 -19.65 -11.76
N TRP A 96 2.08 -19.24 -11.60
CA TRP A 96 3.14 -19.52 -12.55
C TRP A 96 4.03 -20.57 -11.88
#